data_AF-A0A661EBN6-F1
#
_entry.id   AF-A0A661EBN6-F1
#
_cell.length_a   1.000
_cell.length_b   1.000
_cell.length_c   1.000
_cell.angle_alpha   90.00
_cell.angle_beta   90.00
_cell.angle_gamma   90.00
#
_symmetry.space_group_name_H-M   'P 1'
#
loop_
_entity.id
_entity.type
_entity.pdbx_description
1 polymer ?
#
loop_
_entity_poly.entity_id
_entity_poly.type
_entity_poly.pdbx_seq_one_letter_code
_entity_poly.pdbx_strand_id
1 'polypeptide(L)'
;MFEKAVQIDAKFIDAIYNLAQTQQILGEHKKALTLFGDVFNLKPQDWRSLVKIIQELHALKQYSKAKQKIDLLYKLHKNNKISQLSDSKLFMREQFIIKDKKVFVLEYFKLTGDRALKYNFIVKKNNSTEQLFNISLGSYTDTNEIAKETKQTKNNSKLYHLDGYYPNKHITYGFFEGEPDYKTIRKMAINVIIGKQKSLSSTTKTDSGATINMQQ
;
A
#
# COMPACT_ATOMS: atom_id res chain seq x y z
N MET A 1 -12.09 -8.31 41.22
CA MET A 1 -13.39 -8.08 40.53
C MET A 1 -13.21 -7.25 39.25
N PHE A 2 -12.34 -6.22 39.24
CA PHE A 2 -12.05 -5.40 38.06
C PHE A 2 -11.37 -6.12 36.89
N GLU A 3 -10.46 -7.06 37.15
CA GLU A 3 -9.76 -7.81 36.07
C GLU A 3 -10.72 -8.62 35.19
N LYS A 4 -11.76 -9.23 35.78
CA LYS A 4 -12.78 -9.96 35.02
C LYS A 4 -13.63 -9.02 34.17
N ALA A 5 -14.00 -7.85 34.68
CA ALA A 5 -14.73 -6.84 33.91
C ALA A 5 -13.89 -6.32 32.72
N VAL A 6 -12.62 -5.96 32.97
CA VAL A 6 -11.68 -5.54 31.92
C VAL A 6 -11.47 -6.65 30.88
N GLN A 7 -11.42 -7.92 31.29
CA GLN A 7 -11.30 -9.04 30.36
C GLN A 7 -12.56 -9.26 29.52
N ILE A 8 -13.75 -9.05 30.09
CA ILE A 8 -15.03 -9.11 29.34
C ILE A 8 -15.09 -7.98 28.32
N ASP A 9 -14.72 -6.76 28.72
CA ASP A 9 -14.67 -5.60 27.82
C ASP A 9 -13.67 -5.80 26.68
N ALA A 10 -12.50 -6.35 26.96
CA ALA A 10 -11.50 -6.67 25.93
C ALA A 10 -12.02 -7.73 24.95
N LYS A 11 -12.62 -8.82 25.45
CA LYS A 11 -13.22 -9.86 24.59
C LYS A 11 -14.37 -9.32 23.75
N PHE A 12 -15.16 -8.39 24.30
CA PHE A 12 -16.23 -7.72 23.59
C PHE A 12 -15.70 -6.87 22.43
N ILE A 13 -14.63 -6.09 22.66
CA ILE A 13 -13.96 -5.31 21.61
C ILE A 13 -13.41 -6.23 20.50
N ASP A 14 -12.75 -7.33 20.86
CA ASP A 14 -12.22 -8.29 19.89
C ASP A 14 -13.34 -8.95 19.06
N ALA A 15 -14.49 -9.23 19.68
CA ALA A 15 -15.66 -9.76 18.99
C ALA A 15 -16.22 -8.76 17.95
N ILE A 16 -16.33 -7.47 18.31
CA ILE A 16 -16.75 -6.42 17.36
C ILE A 16 -15.75 -6.33 16.21
N TYR A 17 -14.44 -6.35 16.51
CA TYR A 17 -13.39 -6.31 15.49
C TYR A 17 -13.49 -7.50 14.52
N ASN A 18 -13.72 -8.71 15.03
CA ASN A 18 -13.88 -9.90 14.20
C ASN A 18 -15.17 -9.87 13.36
N LEU A 19 -16.26 -9.34 13.91
CA LEU A 19 -17.48 -9.10 13.14
C LEU A 19 -17.22 -8.08 12.02
N ALA A 20 -16.50 -6.99 12.31
CA ALA A 20 -16.12 -5.98 11.31
C ALA A 20 -15.28 -6.60 10.17
N GLN A 21 -14.32 -7.46 10.51
CA GLN A 21 -13.54 -8.21 9.50
C GLN A 21 -14.39 -9.15 8.67
N THR A 22 -15.37 -9.82 9.29
CA THR A 22 -16.31 -10.69 8.56
C THR A 22 -17.14 -9.88 7.58
N GLN A 23 -17.68 -8.73 8.00
CA GLN A 23 -18.40 -7.81 7.11
C GLN A 23 -17.50 -7.27 5.99
N GLN A 24 -16.23 -6.95 6.27
CA GLN A 24 -15.25 -6.55 5.26
C GLN A 24 -15.05 -7.65 4.20
N ILE A 25 -14.89 -8.92 4.63
CA ILE A 25 -14.70 -10.06 3.72
C ILE A 25 -15.93 -10.30 2.85
N LEU A 26 -17.14 -10.11 3.41
CA LEU A 26 -18.40 -10.21 2.69
C LEU A 26 -18.67 -9.02 1.73
N GLY A 27 -17.82 -7.99 1.74
CA GLY A 27 -18.01 -6.78 0.93
C GLY A 27 -19.03 -5.80 1.50
N GLU A 28 -19.50 -6.03 2.72
CA GLU A 28 -20.45 -5.18 3.45
C GLU A 28 -19.74 -3.96 4.06
N HIS A 29 -19.07 -3.18 3.21
CA HIS A 29 -18.13 -2.11 3.59
C HIS A 29 -18.73 -1.03 4.50
N LYS A 30 -20.02 -0.71 4.35
CA LYS A 30 -20.69 0.24 5.25
C LYS A 30 -20.80 -0.30 6.67
N LYS A 31 -21.19 -1.57 6.83
CA LYS A 31 -21.30 -2.23 8.14
C LYS A 31 -19.92 -2.41 8.76
N ALA A 32 -18.94 -2.85 7.97
CA ALA A 32 -17.55 -2.97 8.41
C ALA A 32 -17.01 -1.62 8.92
N LEU A 33 -17.25 -0.52 8.18
CA LEU A 33 -16.83 0.82 8.57
C LEU A 33 -17.45 1.25 9.91
N THR A 34 -18.74 1.02 10.12
CA THR A 34 -19.41 1.32 11.40
C THR A 34 -18.75 0.54 12.54
N LEU A 35 -18.61 -0.77 12.40
CA LEU A 35 -18.07 -1.64 13.45
C LEU A 35 -16.61 -1.34 13.78
N PHE A 36 -15.75 -1.09 12.78
CA PHE A 36 -14.38 -0.63 13.05
C PHE A 36 -14.35 0.75 13.72
N GLY A 37 -15.31 1.61 13.39
CA GLY A 37 -15.53 2.88 14.08
C GLY A 37 -15.84 2.69 15.56
N ASP A 38 -16.72 1.74 15.89
CA ASP A 38 -17.07 1.39 17.27
C ASP A 38 -15.85 0.87 18.05
N VAL A 39 -15.04 -0.01 17.43
CA VAL A 39 -13.76 -0.45 18.04
C VAL A 39 -12.84 0.74 18.32
N PHE A 40 -12.70 1.65 17.36
CA PHE A 40 -11.84 2.83 17.53
C PHE A 40 -12.34 3.80 18.60
N ASN A 41 -13.66 3.90 18.80
CA ASN A 41 -14.26 4.72 19.87
C ASN A 41 -14.03 4.09 21.25
N LEU A 42 -14.16 2.76 21.37
CA LEU A 42 -13.95 2.01 22.62
C LEU A 42 -12.46 1.92 22.99
N LYS A 43 -11.58 1.85 22.00
CA LYS A 43 -10.13 1.84 22.17
C LYS A 43 -9.48 2.96 21.35
N PRO A 44 -9.55 4.22 21.84
CA PRO A 44 -8.93 5.34 21.17
C PRO A 44 -7.44 5.05 20.92
N GLN A 45 -6.98 5.40 19.72
CA GLN A 45 -5.61 5.12 19.25
C GLN A 45 -5.32 3.64 18.90
N ASP A 46 -6.33 2.76 18.77
CA ASP A 46 -6.12 1.47 18.11
C ASP A 46 -5.83 1.67 16.62
N TRP A 47 -4.54 1.72 16.29
CA TRP A 47 -4.06 2.00 14.95
C TRP A 47 -4.49 0.93 13.94
N ARG A 48 -4.73 -0.31 14.39
CA ARG A 48 -5.20 -1.41 13.54
C ARG A 48 -6.61 -1.15 13.02
N SER A 49 -7.53 -0.79 13.90
CA SER A 49 -8.88 -0.38 13.50
C SER A 49 -8.85 0.89 12.64
N LEU A 50 -7.95 1.84 12.93
CA LEU A 50 -7.76 3.02 12.07
C LEU A 50 -7.34 2.63 10.64
N VAL A 51 -6.41 1.68 10.48
CA VAL A 51 -6.00 1.15 9.17
C VAL A 51 -7.17 0.47 8.47
N LYS A 52 -7.99 -0.30 9.18
CA LYS A 52 -9.20 -0.91 8.60
C LYS A 52 -10.22 0.13 8.16
N ILE A 53 -10.47 1.18 8.95
CA ILE A 53 -11.31 2.32 8.57
C ILE A 53 -10.82 2.97 7.27
N ILE A 54 -9.50 3.16 7.11
CA ILE A 54 -8.92 3.70 5.87
C ILE A 54 -9.28 2.81 4.66
N GLN A 55 -9.14 1.49 4.80
CA GLN A 55 -9.49 0.53 3.75
C GLN A 55 -10.98 0.59 3.38
N GLU A 56 -11.87 0.64 4.36
CA GLU A 56 -13.32 0.73 4.12
C GLU A 56 -13.71 2.06 3.46
N LEU A 57 -13.10 3.16 3.88
CA LEU A 57 -13.33 4.46 3.23
C LEU A 57 -12.85 4.47 1.77
N HIS A 58 -11.74 3.79 1.46
CA HIS A 58 -11.28 3.59 0.09
C HIS A 58 -12.26 2.73 -0.72
N ALA A 59 -12.74 1.61 -0.18
CA ALA A 59 -13.73 0.74 -0.83
C ALA A 59 -15.05 1.48 -1.13
N LEU A 60 -15.47 2.36 -0.22
CA LEU A 60 -16.65 3.22 -0.38
C LEU A 60 -16.38 4.49 -1.21
N LYS A 61 -15.19 4.63 -1.81
CA LYS A 61 -14.77 5.81 -2.61
C LYS A 61 -14.82 7.14 -1.84
N GLN A 62 -14.77 7.10 -0.50
CA GLN A 62 -14.75 8.28 0.38
C GLN A 62 -13.30 8.78 0.58
N TYR A 63 -12.63 9.12 -0.52
CA TYR A 63 -11.17 9.38 -0.53
C TYR A 63 -10.74 10.56 0.36
N SER A 64 -11.55 11.61 0.46
CA SER A 64 -11.24 12.76 1.34
C SER A 64 -11.17 12.34 2.81
N LYS A 65 -12.15 11.55 3.27
CA LYS A 65 -12.16 11.01 4.64
C LYS A 65 -11.02 10.01 4.85
N ALA A 66 -10.74 9.15 3.87
CA ALA A 66 -9.60 8.24 3.93
C ALA A 66 -8.29 9.00 4.12
N LYS A 67 -8.10 10.10 3.37
CA LYS A 67 -6.93 10.98 3.52
C LYS A 67 -6.81 11.53 4.95
N GLN A 68 -7.90 12.05 5.52
CA GLN A 68 -7.88 12.56 6.91
C GLN A 68 -7.46 11.48 7.92
N LYS A 69 -7.91 10.24 7.73
CA LYS A 69 -7.53 9.10 8.59
C LYS A 69 -6.09 8.66 8.38
N ILE A 70 -5.57 8.72 7.16
CA ILE A 70 -4.15 8.50 6.85
C ILE A 70 -3.30 9.59 7.52
N ASP A 71 -3.69 10.87 7.42
CA ASP A 71 -2.98 11.96 8.08
C ASP A 71 -2.92 11.75 9.61
N LEU A 72 -4.01 11.26 10.21
CA LEU A 72 -4.02 10.86 11.62
C LEU A 72 -3.08 9.68 11.90
N LEU A 73 -3.08 8.64 11.07
CA LEU A 73 -2.19 7.49 11.22
C LEU A 73 -0.71 7.91 11.16
N TYR A 74 -0.34 8.82 10.25
CA TYR A 74 1.00 9.42 10.19
C TYR A 74 1.35 10.21 11.46
N LYS A 75 0.41 10.98 12.01
CA LYS A 75 0.62 11.69 13.29
C LYS A 75 0.85 10.71 14.45
N LEU A 76 0.09 9.61 14.50
CA LEU A 76 0.26 8.56 15.50
C LEU A 76 1.59 7.82 15.33
N HIS A 77 2.01 7.54 14.08
CA HIS A 77 3.31 6.94 13.78
C HIS A 77 4.47 7.80 14.27
N LYS A 78 4.39 9.12 14.03
CA LYS A 78 5.45 10.07 14.43
C LYS A 78 5.50 10.35 15.93
N ASN A 79 4.37 10.23 16.65
CA ASN A 79 4.31 10.59 18.06
C ASN A 79 5.05 9.60 18.99
N ASN A 80 5.46 8.44 18.47
CA ASN A 80 6.17 7.38 19.15
C ASN A 80 5.50 6.79 20.41
N LYS A 81 4.23 7.12 20.69
CA LYS A 81 3.50 6.65 21.88
C LYS A 81 2.99 5.22 21.74
N ILE A 82 2.82 4.74 20.51
CA ILE A 82 2.30 3.41 20.20
C ILE A 82 3.44 2.60 19.59
N SER A 83 4.30 1.99 20.42
CA SER A 83 5.52 1.30 19.97
C SER A 83 5.31 0.42 18.74
N GLN A 84 4.28 -0.44 18.73
CA GLN A 84 3.99 -1.31 17.58
C GLN A 84 3.76 -0.53 16.27
N LEU A 85 3.11 0.64 16.32
CA LEU A 85 2.93 1.49 15.14
C LEU A 85 4.24 2.22 14.83
N SER A 86 4.93 2.79 15.82
CA SER A 86 6.19 3.50 15.64
C SER A 86 7.25 2.66 14.92
N ASP A 87 7.30 1.37 15.27
CA ASP A 87 8.24 0.38 14.72
C ASP A 87 7.77 -0.17 13.36
N SER A 88 6.51 0.06 13.00
CA SER A 88 5.96 -0.38 11.72
C SER A 88 6.55 0.45 10.56
N LYS A 89 7.10 -0.25 9.57
CA LYS A 89 7.63 0.37 8.34
C LYS A 89 6.53 0.79 7.37
N LEU A 90 5.40 0.07 7.39
CA LEU A 90 4.32 0.19 6.42
C LEU A 90 2.96 -0.13 7.06
N PHE A 91 1.91 0.21 6.35
CA PHE A 91 0.55 -0.26 6.63
C PHE A 91 -0.16 -0.65 5.33
N MET A 92 -1.22 -1.44 5.45
CA MET A 92 -2.06 -1.80 4.30
C MET A 92 -3.07 -0.68 4.05
N ARG A 93 -2.82 0.11 3.00
CA ARG A 93 -3.58 1.29 2.65
C ARG A 93 -4.98 0.95 2.13
N GLU A 94 -5.07 0.06 1.15
CA GLU A 94 -6.34 -0.39 0.58
C GLU A 94 -6.24 -1.80 0.01
N GLN A 95 -7.40 -2.42 -0.23
CA GLN A 95 -7.54 -3.71 -0.89
C GLN A 95 -8.71 -3.63 -1.88
N PHE A 96 -8.57 -4.24 -3.05
CA PHE A 96 -9.65 -4.28 -4.04
C PHE A 96 -9.47 -5.44 -5.02
N ILE A 97 -10.53 -5.76 -5.76
CA ILE A 97 -10.54 -6.78 -6.81
C ILE A 97 -10.67 -6.10 -8.17
N ILE A 98 -9.87 -6.54 -9.15
CA ILE A 98 -10.00 -6.15 -10.55
C ILE A 98 -9.95 -7.42 -11.40
N LYS A 99 -11.04 -7.70 -12.13
CA LYS A 99 -11.23 -8.97 -12.84
C LYS A 99 -11.06 -10.16 -11.87
N ASP A 100 -10.11 -11.03 -12.16
CA ASP A 100 -9.76 -12.24 -11.41
C ASP A 100 -8.60 -12.03 -10.41
N LYS A 101 -8.22 -10.77 -10.15
CA LYS A 101 -7.04 -10.41 -9.34
C LYS A 101 -7.44 -9.66 -8.09
N LYS A 102 -6.90 -10.09 -6.93
CA LYS A 102 -6.97 -9.36 -5.68
C LYS A 102 -5.69 -8.54 -5.50
N VAL A 103 -5.86 -7.27 -5.19
CA VAL A 103 -4.76 -6.31 -5.04
C VAL A 103 -4.71 -5.83 -3.60
N PHE A 104 -3.52 -5.88 -3.02
CA PHE A 104 -3.22 -5.30 -1.72
C PHE A 104 -2.25 -4.15 -1.93
N VAL A 105 -2.58 -2.97 -1.41
CA VAL A 105 -1.69 -1.81 -1.49
C VAL A 105 -1.05 -1.58 -0.14
N LEU A 106 0.27 -1.73 -0.08
CA LEU A 106 1.08 -1.36 1.07
C LEU A 106 1.62 0.05 0.86
N GLU A 107 1.57 0.88 1.90
CA GLU A 107 2.19 2.20 1.94
C GLU A 107 3.24 2.24 3.04
N TYR A 108 4.43 2.72 2.69
CA TYR A 108 5.55 2.85 3.61
C TYR A 108 5.54 4.25 4.23
N PHE A 109 5.73 4.31 5.55
CA PHE A 109 5.76 5.59 6.28
C PHE A 109 6.98 6.43 5.90
N LYS A 110 8.10 5.78 5.60
CA LYS A 110 9.39 6.42 5.31
C LYS A 110 10.12 5.66 4.20
N LEU A 111 10.79 6.40 3.32
CA LEU A 111 11.79 5.83 2.43
C LEU A 111 13.03 5.44 3.23
N THR A 112 13.34 4.15 3.29
CA THR A 112 14.47 3.61 4.08
C THR A 112 15.20 2.51 3.31
N GLY A 113 16.53 2.47 3.43
CA GLY A 113 17.41 1.54 2.72
C GLY A 113 17.62 1.88 1.25
N ASP A 114 18.51 1.14 0.59
CA ASP A 114 18.92 1.43 -0.80
C ASP A 114 17.83 1.17 -1.83
N ARG A 115 16.91 0.25 -1.50
CA ARG A 115 15.72 -0.08 -2.30
C ARG A 115 14.45 0.45 -1.65
N ALA A 116 14.46 1.72 -1.28
CA ALA A 116 13.35 2.34 -0.58
C ALA A 116 12.06 2.36 -1.43
N LEU A 117 10.95 1.92 -0.83
CA LEU A 117 9.63 1.91 -1.45
C LEU A 117 8.72 2.91 -0.77
N LYS A 118 7.86 3.56 -1.57
CA LYS A 118 6.74 4.35 -1.08
C LYS A 118 5.42 3.56 -1.14
N TYR A 119 5.17 2.86 -2.26
CA TYR A 119 4.00 2.00 -2.45
C TYR A 119 4.40 0.63 -3.00
N ASN A 120 3.68 -0.40 -2.58
CA ASN A 120 3.78 -1.74 -3.18
C ASN A 120 2.37 -2.32 -3.40
N PHE A 121 2.02 -2.56 -4.65
CA PHE A 121 0.79 -3.20 -5.10
C PHE A 121 1.08 -4.68 -5.28
N ILE A 122 0.68 -5.50 -4.32
CA ILE A 122 0.81 -6.95 -4.39
C ILE A 122 -0.41 -7.49 -5.13
N VAL A 123 -0.18 -8.14 -6.27
CA VAL A 123 -1.24 -8.66 -7.14
C VAL A 123 -1.29 -10.18 -7.00
N LYS A 124 -2.43 -10.69 -6.53
CA LYS A 124 -2.67 -12.12 -6.31
C LYS A 124 -3.81 -12.60 -7.18
N LYS A 125 -3.83 -13.90 -7.48
CA LYS A 125 -5.04 -14.55 -8.02
C LYS A 125 -6.15 -14.46 -6.96
N ASN A 126 -7.35 -14.06 -7.37
CA ASN A 126 -8.45 -13.91 -6.42
C ASN A 126 -8.79 -15.27 -5.79
N ASN A 127 -9.15 -15.26 -4.50
CA ASN A 127 -9.40 -16.46 -3.69
C ASN A 127 -8.24 -17.47 -3.65
N SER A 128 -7.00 -17.00 -3.85
CA SER A 128 -5.77 -17.80 -3.77
C SER A 128 -4.70 -17.06 -2.99
N THR A 129 -3.74 -17.80 -2.43
CA THR A 129 -2.53 -17.25 -1.83
C THR A 129 -1.45 -16.90 -2.86
N GLU A 130 -1.60 -17.42 -4.09
CA GLU A 130 -0.70 -17.25 -5.24
C GLU A 130 -0.52 -15.77 -5.59
N GLN A 131 0.73 -15.29 -5.48
CA GLN A 131 1.14 -13.98 -5.95
C GLN A 131 1.57 -14.06 -7.41
N LEU A 132 0.95 -13.23 -8.25
CA LEU A 132 1.21 -13.19 -9.69
C LEU A 132 2.39 -12.27 -10.00
N PHE A 133 2.40 -11.08 -9.41
CA PHE A 133 3.43 -10.06 -9.57
C PHE A 133 3.22 -8.95 -8.53
N ASN A 134 4.17 -8.02 -8.43
CA ASN A 134 3.97 -6.78 -7.70
C ASN A 134 4.36 -5.56 -8.54
N ILE A 135 3.71 -4.43 -8.27
CA ILE A 135 4.06 -3.13 -8.86
C ILE A 135 4.51 -2.25 -7.70
N SER A 136 5.67 -1.62 -7.79
CA SER A 136 6.15 -0.74 -6.72
C SER A 136 6.47 0.65 -7.23
N LEU A 137 6.18 1.65 -6.40
CA LEU A 137 6.76 2.97 -6.52
C LEU A 137 7.95 3.04 -5.56
N GLY A 138 9.16 3.08 -6.12
CA GLY A 138 10.42 3.15 -5.38
C GLY A 138 11.19 4.42 -5.68
N SER A 139 12.19 4.71 -4.85
CA SER A 139 13.24 5.69 -5.13
C SER A 139 14.55 5.17 -4.55
N TYR A 140 15.35 4.53 -5.40
CA TYR A 140 16.56 3.81 -5.00
C TYR A 140 17.79 4.71 -4.99
N THR A 141 18.77 4.39 -4.14
CA THR A 141 20.03 5.16 -4.04
C THR A 141 20.71 5.28 -5.40
N ASP A 142 21.04 4.16 -6.05
CA ASP A 142 21.72 4.11 -7.35
C ASP A 142 20.94 4.87 -8.45
N THR A 143 19.61 4.74 -8.47
CA THR A 143 18.77 5.44 -9.45
C THR A 143 18.82 6.96 -9.26
N ASN A 144 18.88 7.43 -8.02
CA ASN A 144 19.04 8.86 -7.73
C ASN A 144 20.44 9.36 -8.07
N GLU A 145 21.48 8.57 -7.83
CA GLU A 145 22.86 8.91 -8.19
C GLU A 145 23.00 9.09 -9.71
N ILE A 146 22.52 8.11 -10.49
CA ILE A 146 22.51 8.18 -11.96
C ILE A 146 21.69 9.38 -12.45
N ALA A 147 20.51 9.62 -11.86
CA ALA A 147 19.65 10.74 -12.24
C ALA A 147 20.33 12.10 -12.01
N LYS A 148 21.12 12.22 -10.94
CA LYS A 148 21.91 13.41 -10.64
C LYS A 148 23.05 13.61 -11.64
N GLU A 149 23.81 12.56 -11.93
CA GLU A 149 24.91 12.59 -12.90
C GLU A 149 24.44 12.96 -14.31
N THR A 150 23.30 12.39 -14.72
CA THR A 150 22.70 12.60 -16.04
C THR A 150 21.78 13.82 -16.12
N LYS A 151 21.66 14.61 -15.04
CA LYS A 151 20.83 15.82 -14.95
C LYS A 151 19.34 15.57 -15.29
N GLN A 152 18.82 14.39 -14.97
CA GLN A 152 17.41 14.02 -15.17
C GLN A 152 16.45 14.66 -14.15
N THR A 153 16.98 15.13 -13.01
CA THR A 153 16.22 15.79 -11.94
C THR A 153 16.67 17.24 -11.77
N LYS A 154 15.74 18.14 -11.51
CA LYS A 154 16.03 19.54 -11.13
C LYS A 154 16.11 19.64 -9.61
N ASN A 155 16.91 20.60 -9.11
CA ASN A 155 16.95 20.97 -7.69
C ASN A 155 17.25 19.81 -6.71
N ASN A 156 18.01 18.80 -7.12
CA ASN A 156 18.29 17.60 -6.31
C ASN A 156 17.02 16.87 -5.80
N SER A 157 15.92 16.96 -6.54
CA SER A 157 14.71 16.20 -6.24
C SER A 157 14.98 14.70 -6.41
N LYS A 158 14.30 13.87 -5.61
CA LYS A 158 14.40 12.41 -5.75
C LYS A 158 13.70 11.96 -7.03
N LEU A 159 14.31 11.03 -7.76
CA LEU A 159 13.67 10.32 -8.85
C LEU A 159 12.92 9.11 -8.30
N TYR A 160 11.63 9.05 -8.56
CA TYR A 160 10.80 7.88 -8.30
C TYR A 160 10.59 7.10 -9.58
N HIS A 161 10.44 5.79 -9.45
CA HIS A 161 10.21 4.90 -10.57
C HIS A 161 9.07 3.92 -10.23
N LEU A 162 8.20 3.67 -11.22
CA LEU A 162 7.10 2.72 -11.12
C LEU A 162 7.48 1.45 -11.89
N ASP A 163 7.75 0.37 -11.17
CA ASP A 163 8.21 -0.89 -11.76
C ASP A 163 7.22 -2.02 -11.49
N GLY A 164 7.10 -2.93 -12.46
CA GLY A 164 6.46 -4.23 -12.30
C GLY A 164 7.49 -5.35 -12.21
N TYR A 165 7.33 -6.20 -11.20
CA TYR A 165 8.16 -7.37 -10.93
C TYR A 165 7.31 -8.63 -11.13
N TYR A 166 7.54 -9.31 -12.25
CA TYR A 166 6.90 -10.56 -12.67
C TYR A 166 7.89 -11.72 -12.46
N PRO A 167 7.43 -13.00 -12.47
CA PRO A 167 8.29 -14.14 -12.17
C PRO A 167 9.61 -14.15 -12.95
N ASN A 168 9.57 -13.82 -14.24
CA ASN A 168 10.75 -13.84 -15.13
C ASN A 168 11.07 -12.48 -15.75
N LYS A 169 10.40 -11.39 -15.33
CA LYS A 169 10.48 -10.10 -16.02
C LYS A 169 10.42 -8.93 -15.06
N HIS A 170 11.28 -7.94 -15.31
CA HIS A 170 11.21 -6.61 -14.70
C HIS A 170 10.78 -5.60 -15.76
N ILE A 171 9.86 -4.70 -15.45
CA ILE A 171 9.34 -3.69 -16.38
C ILE A 171 9.29 -2.35 -15.68
N THR A 172 9.88 -1.31 -16.26
CA THR A 172 9.71 0.07 -15.80
C THR A 172 8.61 0.74 -16.61
N TYR A 173 7.62 1.31 -15.92
CA TYR A 173 6.44 1.95 -16.51
C TYR A 173 6.47 3.47 -16.46
N GLY A 174 7.34 4.06 -15.64
CA GLY A 174 7.40 5.51 -15.49
C GLY A 174 8.47 5.96 -14.52
N PHE A 175 8.99 7.15 -14.76
CA PHE A 175 9.82 7.92 -13.84
C PHE A 175 9.09 9.20 -13.44
N PHE A 176 9.30 9.65 -12.20
CA PHE A 176 8.68 10.85 -11.65
C PHE A 176 9.70 11.66 -10.90
N GLU A 177 9.79 12.94 -11.25
CA GLU A 177 10.56 13.90 -10.48
C GLU A 177 9.76 14.30 -9.23
N GLY A 178 10.30 14.02 -8.05
CA GLY A 178 9.58 14.19 -6.78
C GLY A 178 8.52 13.10 -6.52
N GLU A 179 7.97 13.09 -5.30
CA GLU A 179 6.97 12.08 -4.92
C GLU A 179 5.64 12.34 -5.66
N PRO A 180 5.20 11.44 -6.57
CA PRO A 180 3.94 11.60 -7.26
C PRO A 180 2.75 11.36 -6.32
N ASP A 181 1.62 12.01 -6.61
CA ASP A 181 0.41 11.81 -5.82
C ASP A 181 -0.12 10.36 -5.94
N TYR A 182 -0.71 9.86 -4.86
CA TYR A 182 -1.20 8.50 -4.81
C TYR A 182 -2.28 8.19 -5.86
N LYS A 183 -3.13 9.17 -6.21
CA LYS A 183 -4.22 8.95 -7.18
C LYS A 183 -3.64 8.66 -8.58
N THR A 184 -2.59 9.37 -8.97
CA THR A 184 -1.84 9.13 -10.21
C THR A 184 -1.24 7.73 -10.22
N ILE A 185 -0.53 7.35 -9.16
CA ILE A 185 0.13 6.04 -9.07
C ILE A 185 -0.86 4.88 -9.01
N ARG A 186 -1.94 5.01 -8.26
CA ARG A 186 -3.02 4.03 -8.22
C ARG A 186 -3.63 3.83 -9.61
N LYS A 187 -3.89 4.90 -10.36
CA LYS A 187 -4.42 4.81 -11.73
C LYS A 187 -3.45 4.08 -12.66
N MET A 188 -2.16 4.39 -12.60
CA MET A 188 -1.14 3.73 -13.41
C MET A 188 -1.00 2.25 -13.05
N ALA A 189 -0.95 1.91 -11.76
CA ALA A 189 -0.88 0.52 -11.31
C ALA A 189 -2.10 -0.29 -11.79
N ILE A 190 -3.31 0.29 -11.75
CA ILE A 190 -4.51 -0.33 -12.32
C ILE A 190 -4.35 -0.57 -13.82
N ASN A 191 -3.85 0.42 -14.57
CA ASN A 191 -3.60 0.28 -16.00
C ASN A 191 -2.58 -0.82 -16.31
N VAL A 192 -1.53 -0.97 -15.49
CA VAL A 192 -0.58 -2.09 -15.59
C VAL A 192 -1.30 -3.42 -15.39
N ILE A 193 -2.08 -3.55 -14.32
CA ILE A 193 -2.81 -4.80 -13.97
C ILE A 193 -3.77 -5.24 -15.09
N ILE A 194 -4.40 -4.30 -15.79
CA ILE A 194 -5.34 -4.60 -16.88
C ILE A 194 -4.68 -4.63 -18.27
N GLY A 195 -3.35 -4.46 -18.37
CA GLY A 195 -2.60 -4.53 -19.62
C GLY A 195 -2.73 -3.30 -20.53
N LYS A 196 -3.10 -2.13 -19.98
CA LYS A 196 -3.27 -0.87 -20.72
C LYS A 196 -2.11 0.11 -20.56
N GLN A 197 -1.18 -0.14 -19.64
CA GLN A 197 -0.03 0.75 -19.42
C GLN A 197 1.12 0.37 -20.37
N LYS A 198 1.64 1.35 -21.13
CA LYS A 198 2.85 1.17 -21.95
C LYS A 198 4.09 1.09 -21.05
N SER A 199 5.02 0.19 -21.38
CA SER A 199 6.33 0.08 -20.74
C SER A 199 7.31 1.08 -21.34
N LEU A 200 8.22 1.61 -20.52
CA LEU A 200 9.39 2.36 -20.99
C LEU A 200 10.55 1.41 -21.30
N SER A 201 10.79 0.45 -20.42
CA SER A 201 11.83 -0.54 -20.59
C SER A 201 11.42 -1.87 -19.98
N SER A 202 12.05 -2.95 -20.42
CA SER A 202 11.90 -4.25 -19.77
C SER A 202 13.13 -5.12 -19.88
N THR A 203 13.32 -5.95 -18.86
CA THR A 203 14.38 -6.96 -18.79
C THR A 203 13.76 -8.30 -18.49
N THR A 204 14.09 -9.32 -19.28
CA THR A 204 13.60 -10.69 -19.08
C THR A 204 14.78 -11.59 -18.71
N LYS A 205 14.61 -12.43 -17.68
CA LYS A 205 15.58 -13.48 -17.38
C LYS A 205 15.33 -14.66 -18.31
N THR A 206 16.33 -15.05 -19.09
CA THR A 206 16.32 -16.30 -19.87
C THR A 206 17.39 -17.26 -19.32
N ASP A 207 17.25 -18.56 -19.56
CA ASP A 207 18.20 -19.59 -19.11
C ASP A 207 19.64 -19.35 -19.64
N SER A 208 19.81 -18.52 -20.67
CA SER A 208 21.09 -18.10 -21.25
C SER A 208 21.61 -16.71 -20.79
N GLY A 209 20.93 -16.03 -19.86
CA GLY A 209 21.29 -14.66 -19.39
C GLY A 209 20.15 -13.65 -19.55
N ALA A 210 20.34 -12.41 -19.08
CA ALA A 210 19.32 -11.36 -19.13
C ALA A 210 19.31 -10.60 -20.47
N THR A 211 18.14 -10.42 -21.08
CA THR A 211 17.96 -9.62 -22.31
C THR A 211 17.21 -8.32 -21.98
N ILE A 212 17.74 -7.16 -22.43
CA ILE A 212 17.16 -5.82 -22.22
C ILE A 212 16.48 -5.36 -23.51
N ASN A 213 15.19 -5.02 -23.44
CA ASN A 213 14.43 -4.42 -24.55
C ASN A 213 13.96 -3.01 -24.13
N MET A 214 14.45 -1.97 -24.80
CA MET A 214 13.94 -0.60 -24.66
C MET A 214 12.90 -0.31 -25.75
N GLN A 215 11.77 0.30 -25.41
CA GLN A 215 10.81 0.79 -26.39
C GLN A 215 11.04 2.30 -26.57
N GLN A 216 11.32 2.73 -27.81
CA GLN A 216 11.42 4.14 -28.19
C GLN A 216 10.05 4.84 -28.13
#